data_AF-A0A7M7SZ58-F1
#
_entry.id   AF-A0A7M7SZ58-F1
#
_cell.length_a   1.000
_cell.length_b   1.000
_cell.length_c   1.000
_cell.angle_alpha   90.00
_cell.angle_beta   90.00
_cell.angle_gamma   90.00
#
_symmetry.space_group_name_H-M   'P 1'
#
loop_
_entity.id
_entity.type
_entity.pdbx_description
1 polymer ?
#
loop_
_entity_poly.entity_id
_entity_poly.type
_entity_poly.pdbx_seq_one_letter_code
_entity_poly.pdbx_strand_id
1 'polypeptide(L)'
;MWIAAIGAKSNSWLQMDVRIFSNDLSTVFPCSRSNRNVSRTVVCDGLYQCDRYEDELVCDNSAPFLQEGESHFISLPTTTTTRFYDATLLQTNATNGFQVVFQSLNLYYADKIEIGTGNDPSDIQSVITTFYGYRTTAPDDVYVNTNEMWFATIGAIKSSRLQMVVEIFSNDLSTVFPCSRSNRNVSRAVVCDGLYQCDRYEDELVCDNSAPFLQEGESHFISLPTTTTTRFYDGTLLQTNATNGFQVVFQSLNLYYADDKIEIGTGNDPSDIQSVITTFYGHRTTAPDDVYVNTNEMWFAAIGAIQSARLQMDVEIFSNDLSTVFACSKSNINVSRAVVCDGLYQCDRYEDEVPCGKSKEKGYWVLRS
;
A
#
# COMPACT_ATOMS: atom_id res chain seq x y z
N MET A 1 14.10 -45.88 14.34
CA MET A 1 14.02 -44.92 15.48
C MET A 1 15.08 -45.30 16.49
N TRP A 2 15.93 -44.37 16.91
CA TRP A 2 16.82 -44.56 18.05
C TRP A 2 16.38 -43.59 19.15
N ILE A 3 16.36 -44.07 20.38
CA ILE A 3 16.08 -43.26 21.56
C ILE A 3 17.38 -43.26 22.36
N ALA A 4 17.91 -42.08 22.65
CA ALA A 4 19.07 -41.93 23.52
C ALA A 4 18.72 -41.03 24.71
N ALA A 5 19.02 -41.51 25.91
CA ALA A 5 19.07 -40.70 27.11
C ALA A 5 20.54 -40.37 27.38
N ILE A 6 20.92 -39.10 27.31
CA ILE A 6 22.31 -38.65 27.50
C ILE A 6 22.37 -37.82 28.78
N GLY A 7 23.09 -38.33 29.79
CA GLY A 7 23.36 -37.61 31.02
C GLY A 7 24.43 -36.52 30.86
N ALA A 8 24.48 -35.60 31.82
CA ALA A 8 25.54 -34.60 31.88
C ALA A 8 26.89 -35.24 32.24
N LYS A 9 27.98 -34.46 32.05
CA LYS A 9 29.37 -34.89 32.32
C LYS A 9 29.66 -35.19 33.81
N SER A 10 28.73 -34.87 34.72
CA SER A 10 28.79 -35.14 36.18
C SER A 10 27.52 -35.88 36.64
N ASN A 11 27.17 -35.85 37.94
CA ASN A 11 26.03 -36.60 38.47
C ASN A 11 24.72 -36.22 37.77
N SER A 12 24.09 -37.21 37.14
CA SER A 12 22.80 -37.12 36.47
C SER A 12 21.94 -38.29 36.89
N TRP A 13 20.71 -38.01 37.33
CA TRP A 13 19.68 -39.03 37.51
C TRP A 13 18.66 -38.85 36.40
N LEU A 14 18.64 -39.80 35.46
CA LEU A 14 17.72 -39.82 34.32
C LEU A 14 16.80 -41.02 34.48
N GLN A 15 15.50 -40.72 34.59
CA GLN A 15 14.44 -41.71 34.55
C GLN A 15 13.61 -41.43 33.29
N MET A 16 13.57 -42.40 32.38
CA MET A 16 12.84 -42.31 31.12
C MET A 16 11.87 -43.49 31.06
N ASP A 17 10.59 -43.18 30.97
CA ASP A 17 9.56 -44.16 30.65
C ASP A 17 9.04 -43.86 29.25
N VAL A 18 9.23 -44.81 28.33
CA VAL A 18 8.81 -44.67 26.94
C VAL A 18 8.00 -45.89 26.56
N ARG A 19 6.80 -45.63 26.06
CA ARG A 19 5.99 -46.65 25.41
C ARG A 19 6.00 -46.42 23.90
N ILE A 20 6.51 -47.41 23.16
CA ILE A 20 6.55 -47.40 21.70
C ILE A 20 5.44 -48.32 21.20
N PHE A 21 4.60 -47.80 20.32
CA PHE A 21 3.60 -48.58 19.60
C PHE A 21 3.93 -48.58 18.11
N SER A 22 3.70 -49.70 17.44
CA SER A 22 3.63 -49.72 15.98
C SER A 22 2.21 -49.36 15.59
N ASN A 23 2.05 -48.24 14.90
CA ASN A 23 0.79 -47.81 14.32
C ASN A 23 0.80 -48.09 12.83
N ASP A 24 -0.34 -48.48 12.28
CA ASP A 24 -0.51 -48.59 10.84
C ASP A 24 -0.49 -47.19 10.21
N LEU A 25 0.51 -46.93 9.36
CA LEU A 25 0.66 -45.67 8.63
C LEU A 25 -0.55 -45.37 7.72
N SER A 26 -1.34 -46.38 7.36
CA SER A 26 -2.57 -46.19 6.59
C SER A 26 -3.68 -45.49 7.38
N THR A 27 -3.61 -45.48 8.72
CA THR A 27 -4.66 -44.92 9.60
C THR A 27 -4.35 -43.50 10.07
N VAL A 28 -3.14 -43.02 9.80
CA VAL A 28 -2.65 -41.71 10.24
C VAL A 28 -2.34 -40.81 9.05
N PHE A 29 -2.52 -39.51 9.25
CA PHE A 29 -2.12 -38.44 8.35
C PHE A 29 -0.96 -37.65 8.98
N PRO A 30 0.22 -37.62 8.35
CA PRO A 30 1.35 -36.86 8.87
C PRO A 30 1.19 -35.37 8.55
N CYS A 31 1.20 -34.51 9.57
CA CYS A 31 1.25 -33.06 9.37
C CYS A 31 2.71 -32.70 9.01
N SER A 32 2.99 -32.36 7.76
CA SER A 32 4.33 -32.15 7.22
C SER A 32 5.15 -31.08 7.95
N ARG A 33 4.51 -30.04 8.49
CA ARG A 33 5.18 -28.94 9.19
C ARG A 33 5.19 -29.06 10.71
N SER A 34 4.65 -30.13 11.26
CA SER A 34 4.66 -30.36 12.70
C SER A 34 5.13 -31.78 13.02
N ASN A 35 5.74 -32.01 14.18
CA ASN A 35 6.09 -33.36 14.61
C ASN A 35 4.87 -34.13 15.16
N ARG A 36 3.71 -34.00 14.50
CA ARG A 36 2.43 -34.59 14.89
C ARG A 36 1.82 -35.31 13.70
N ASN A 37 1.15 -36.42 14.01
CA ASN A 37 0.25 -37.10 13.10
C ASN A 37 -1.16 -37.03 13.66
N VAL A 38 -2.15 -36.95 12.78
CA VAL A 38 -3.57 -36.97 13.13
C VAL A 38 -4.22 -38.24 12.58
N SER A 39 -5.41 -38.59 13.06
CA SER A 39 -6.16 -39.72 12.50
C SER A 39 -6.64 -39.35 11.10
N ARG A 40 -6.63 -40.29 10.15
CA ARG A 40 -7.26 -40.03 8.84
C ARG A 40 -8.76 -39.73 8.92
N THR A 41 -9.41 -40.12 10.02
CA THR A 41 -10.85 -39.84 10.23
C THR A 41 -11.14 -38.37 10.56
N VAL A 42 -10.12 -37.57 10.89
CA VAL A 42 -10.26 -36.13 11.19
C VAL A 42 -9.70 -35.26 10.06
N VAL A 43 -9.32 -35.87 8.93
CA VAL A 43 -8.92 -35.16 7.71
C VAL A 43 -10.20 -34.79 6.97
N CYS A 44 -10.35 -33.53 6.57
CA CYS A 44 -11.54 -33.01 5.90
C CYS A 44 -12.79 -33.00 6.78
N ASP A 45 -12.64 -32.76 8.07
CA ASP A 45 -13.77 -32.70 9.01
C ASP A 45 -14.25 -31.27 9.30
N GLY A 46 -13.66 -30.27 8.65
CA GLY A 46 -13.95 -28.85 8.83
C GLY A 46 -13.30 -28.25 10.09
N LEU A 47 -12.47 -29.02 10.79
CA LEU A 47 -11.70 -28.58 11.95
C LEU A 47 -10.23 -28.89 11.69
N TYR A 48 -9.34 -27.92 11.78
CA TYR A 48 -7.92 -28.19 11.59
C TYR A 48 -7.22 -28.65 12.87
N GLN A 49 -6.44 -29.72 12.78
CA GLN A 49 -5.63 -30.25 13.87
C GLN A 49 -4.13 -30.14 13.55
N CYS A 50 -3.77 -30.09 12.26
CA CYS A 50 -2.44 -29.76 11.77
C CYS A 50 -2.18 -28.25 11.78
N ASP A 51 -0.90 -27.89 11.85
CA ASP A 51 -0.49 -26.50 11.60
C ASP A 51 -0.75 -26.16 10.14
N ARG A 52 -1.15 -24.90 9.87
CA ARG A 52 -1.55 -24.43 8.53
C ARG A 52 -2.64 -25.27 7.86
N TYR A 53 -3.49 -25.94 8.64
CA TYR A 53 -4.71 -26.58 8.11
C TYR A 53 -4.40 -27.68 7.08
N GLU A 54 -3.21 -28.30 7.14
CA GLU A 54 -2.76 -29.28 6.14
C GLU A 54 -3.70 -30.48 6.00
N ASP A 55 -4.37 -30.87 7.07
CA ASP A 55 -5.42 -31.89 7.10
C ASP A 55 -6.68 -31.47 6.33
N GLU A 56 -6.98 -30.19 6.29
CA GLU A 56 -8.16 -29.64 5.59
C GLU A 56 -7.84 -29.17 4.17
N LEU A 57 -6.56 -28.99 3.84
CA LEU A 57 -6.09 -28.58 2.51
C LEU A 57 -6.01 -29.73 1.51
N VAL A 58 -5.92 -30.98 1.98
CA VAL A 58 -5.84 -32.17 1.12
C VAL A 58 -7.21 -32.59 0.56
N CYS A 59 -8.27 -31.92 0.99
CA CYS A 59 -9.63 -32.23 0.61
C CYS A 59 -9.91 -31.81 -0.84
N ASP A 60 -10.55 -32.70 -1.59
CA ASP A 60 -11.02 -32.39 -2.94
C ASP A 60 -12.16 -31.38 -2.87
N ASN A 61 -11.84 -30.10 -3.07
CA ASN A 61 -12.83 -29.04 -3.19
C ASN A 61 -13.21 -28.88 -4.66
N SER A 62 -14.49 -29.09 -4.97
CA SER A 62 -15.03 -28.73 -6.29
C SER A 62 -15.07 -27.20 -6.41
N ALA A 63 -14.66 -26.67 -7.56
CA ALA A 63 -14.74 -25.25 -7.85
C ALA A 63 -15.97 -24.96 -8.72
N PRO A 64 -17.11 -24.50 -8.16
CA PRO A 64 -18.25 -24.06 -8.95
C PRO A 64 -17.86 -22.99 -9.96
N PHE A 65 -18.39 -23.13 -11.17
CA PHE A 65 -18.22 -22.17 -12.26
C PHE A 65 -19.34 -21.13 -12.22
N LEU A 66 -18.99 -19.86 -12.16
CA LEU A 66 -19.91 -18.73 -12.22
C LEU A 66 -19.83 -18.08 -13.61
N GLN A 67 -20.99 -17.87 -14.25
CA GLN A 67 -21.06 -17.05 -15.46
C GLN A 67 -20.91 -15.56 -15.13
N GLU A 68 -20.68 -14.73 -16.14
CA GLU A 68 -20.66 -13.27 -15.97
C GLU A 68 -22.01 -12.77 -15.41
N GLY A 69 -21.95 -11.97 -14.35
CA GLY A 69 -23.12 -11.44 -13.65
C GLY A 69 -23.79 -12.42 -12.68
N GLU A 70 -23.37 -13.68 -12.62
CA GLU A 70 -23.81 -14.61 -11.57
C GLU A 70 -23.11 -14.33 -10.25
N SER A 71 -23.79 -14.63 -9.14
CA SER A 71 -23.25 -14.51 -7.80
C SER A 71 -23.32 -15.82 -7.00
N HIS A 72 -22.39 -15.96 -6.07
CA HIS A 72 -22.32 -17.05 -5.10
C HIS A 72 -22.38 -16.50 -3.68
N PHE A 73 -23.23 -17.09 -2.85
CA PHE A 73 -23.38 -16.67 -1.46
C PHE A 73 -22.64 -17.61 -0.52
N ILE A 74 -21.80 -17.03 0.34
CA ILE A 74 -21.22 -17.71 1.48
C ILE A 74 -21.86 -17.12 2.73
N SER A 75 -22.63 -17.95 3.44
CA SER A 75 -23.32 -17.55 4.66
C SER A 75 -22.89 -18.45 5.81
N LEU A 76 -22.24 -17.84 6.80
CA LEU A 76 -21.83 -18.52 8.02
C LEU A 76 -22.63 -17.90 9.19
N PRO A 77 -23.61 -18.64 9.75
CA PRO A 77 -24.28 -18.21 10.97
C PRO A 77 -23.27 -18.12 12.11
N THR A 78 -23.64 -17.44 13.19
CA THR A 78 -22.73 -17.29 14.34
C THR A 78 -22.25 -18.65 14.84
N THR A 79 -20.95 -18.90 14.67
CA THR A 79 -20.27 -20.09 15.15
C THR A 79 -19.18 -19.70 16.12
N THR A 80 -18.97 -20.53 17.15
CA THR A 80 -17.88 -20.37 18.14
C THR A 80 -16.87 -21.50 18.05
N THR A 81 -16.95 -22.29 16.97
CA THR A 81 -16.12 -23.45 16.74
C THR A 81 -14.67 -23.02 16.61
N THR A 82 -13.86 -23.42 17.59
CA THR A 82 -12.40 -23.27 17.55
C THR A 82 -11.82 -24.17 16.49
N ARG A 83 -10.73 -23.73 15.87
CA ARG A 83 -10.06 -24.46 14.80
C ARG A 83 -10.94 -24.76 13.59
N PHE A 84 -12.01 -24.00 13.38
CA PHE A 84 -12.83 -24.12 12.19
C PHE A 84 -12.00 -23.86 10.93
N TYR A 85 -12.26 -24.61 9.87
CA TYR A 85 -11.73 -24.36 8.54
C TYR A 85 -12.82 -24.65 7.51
N ASP A 86 -13.09 -23.69 6.64
CA ASP A 86 -14.01 -23.85 5.51
C ASP A 86 -13.47 -23.04 4.34
N ALA A 87 -13.25 -23.71 3.22
CA ALA A 87 -12.69 -23.10 2.02
C ALA A 87 -13.61 -23.35 0.82
N THR A 88 -13.96 -22.28 0.14
CA THR A 88 -14.73 -22.32 -1.11
C THR A 88 -13.84 -21.92 -2.26
N LEU A 89 -13.79 -22.74 -3.31
CA LEU A 89 -13.10 -22.43 -4.56
C LEU A 89 -14.14 -21.98 -5.58
N LEU A 90 -13.80 -21.00 -6.43
CA LEU A 90 -14.68 -20.50 -7.48
C LEU A 90 -13.90 -20.30 -8.78
N GLN A 91 -14.56 -20.59 -9.89
CA GLN A 91 -14.04 -20.39 -11.25
C GLN A 91 -15.01 -19.57 -12.09
N THR A 92 -14.47 -18.84 -13.07
CA THR A 92 -15.24 -18.08 -14.07
C THR A 92 -14.51 -18.12 -15.42
N ASN A 93 -15.06 -17.43 -16.43
CA ASN A 93 -14.43 -17.26 -17.73
C ASN A 93 -13.03 -16.63 -17.60
N ALA A 94 -12.11 -16.96 -18.51
CA ALA A 94 -10.74 -16.44 -18.50
C ALA A 94 -10.62 -14.90 -18.62
N THR A 95 -11.66 -14.23 -19.13
CA THR A 95 -11.76 -12.77 -19.23
C THR A 95 -12.37 -12.12 -18.00
N ASN A 96 -12.86 -12.93 -17.06
CA ASN A 96 -13.61 -12.48 -15.90
C ASN A 96 -12.78 -12.69 -14.63
N GLY A 97 -13.16 -11.96 -13.59
CA GLY A 97 -12.67 -12.14 -12.24
C GLY A 97 -13.83 -12.02 -11.26
N PHE A 98 -13.50 -11.74 -10.00
CA PHE A 98 -14.49 -11.75 -8.95
C PHE A 98 -14.54 -10.44 -8.16
N GLN A 99 -15.73 -10.06 -7.72
CA GLN A 99 -15.96 -9.03 -6.71
C GLN A 99 -16.59 -9.68 -5.48
N VAL A 100 -15.90 -9.60 -4.36
CA VAL A 100 -16.31 -10.14 -3.06
C VAL A 100 -16.90 -9.02 -2.24
N VAL A 101 -18.21 -9.04 -2.07
CA VAL A 101 -19.00 -8.05 -1.35
C VAL A 101 -19.35 -8.59 0.03
N PHE A 102 -18.93 -7.89 1.08
CA PHE A 102 -19.24 -8.25 2.45
C PHE A 102 -20.52 -7.54 2.90
N GLN A 103 -21.63 -8.28 2.95
CA GLN A 103 -22.89 -7.72 3.47
C GLN A 103 -22.85 -7.58 5.00
N SER A 104 -22.21 -8.54 5.67
CA SER A 104 -21.92 -8.46 7.11
C SER A 104 -20.69 -9.27 7.45
N LEU A 105 -19.89 -8.77 8.40
CA LEU A 105 -18.72 -9.47 8.91
C LEU A 105 -18.56 -9.26 10.40
N ASN A 106 -18.40 -10.37 11.13
CA ASN A 106 -18.13 -10.39 12.54
C ASN A 106 -17.02 -11.42 12.83
N LEU A 107 -15.81 -10.93 13.08
CA LEU A 107 -14.65 -11.72 13.47
C LEU A 107 -14.23 -11.32 14.88
N TYR A 108 -13.82 -12.27 15.70
CA TYR A 108 -13.28 -12.02 17.03
C TYR A 108 -11.92 -12.71 17.21
N TYR A 109 -11.24 -12.36 18.31
CA TYR A 109 -10.04 -13.05 18.76
C TYR A 109 -8.92 -13.08 17.70
N ALA A 110 -8.52 -14.27 17.26
CA ALA A 110 -7.53 -14.53 16.23
C ALA A 110 -8.15 -15.24 15.02
N ASP A 111 -9.47 -15.07 14.83
CA ASP A 111 -10.18 -15.59 13.68
C ASP A 111 -9.71 -14.86 12.42
N LYS A 112 -9.80 -15.54 11.27
CA LYS A 112 -9.37 -14.96 10.00
C LYS A 112 -10.22 -15.37 8.81
N ILE A 113 -10.21 -14.50 7.81
CA ILE A 113 -10.65 -14.78 6.46
C ILE A 113 -9.48 -14.53 5.54
N GLU A 114 -9.20 -15.47 4.64
CA GLU A 114 -8.18 -15.36 3.61
C GLU A 114 -8.84 -15.50 2.24
N ILE A 115 -8.43 -14.64 1.31
CA ILE A 115 -8.89 -14.66 -0.08
C ILE A 115 -7.65 -14.70 -0.97
N GLY A 116 -7.63 -15.59 -1.95
CA GLY A 116 -6.51 -15.69 -2.88
C GLY A 116 -6.92 -16.10 -4.29
N THR A 117 -5.94 -16.14 -5.17
CA THR A 117 -6.07 -16.51 -6.59
C THR A 117 -5.79 -17.99 -6.81
N GLY A 118 -6.25 -18.52 -7.95
CA GLY A 118 -6.02 -19.91 -8.32
C GLY A 118 -6.93 -20.88 -7.56
N ASN A 119 -6.58 -22.16 -7.61
CA ASN A 119 -7.36 -23.25 -7.02
C ASN A 119 -6.65 -23.93 -5.82
N ASP A 120 -5.63 -23.30 -5.23
CA ASP A 120 -4.85 -23.89 -4.14
C ASP A 120 -4.78 -22.95 -2.92
N PRO A 121 -5.67 -23.14 -1.92
CA PRO A 121 -5.63 -22.35 -0.68
C PRO A 121 -4.35 -22.56 0.15
N SER A 122 -3.51 -23.55 -0.17
CA SER A 122 -2.22 -23.77 0.50
C SER A 122 -1.12 -22.84 -0.01
N ASP A 123 -1.30 -22.25 -1.20
CA ASP A 123 -0.36 -21.30 -1.77
C ASP A 123 -0.51 -19.92 -1.12
N ILE A 124 0.27 -19.70 -0.08
CA ILE A 124 0.31 -18.41 0.64
C ILE A 124 0.75 -17.24 -0.24
N GLN A 125 1.42 -17.47 -1.38
CA GLN A 125 1.80 -16.40 -2.31
C GLN A 125 0.62 -15.95 -3.17
N SER A 126 -0.42 -16.78 -3.30
CA SER A 126 -1.66 -16.45 -4.01
C SER A 126 -2.62 -15.60 -3.18
N VAL A 127 -2.36 -15.43 -1.88
CA VAL A 127 -3.22 -14.66 -0.97
C VAL A 127 -3.24 -13.20 -1.41
N ILE A 128 -4.43 -12.74 -1.79
CA ILE A 128 -4.69 -11.33 -2.08
C ILE A 128 -4.88 -10.58 -0.77
N THR A 129 -5.73 -11.07 0.13
CA THR A 129 -5.99 -10.35 1.37
C THR A 129 -6.30 -11.26 2.55
N THR A 130 -6.05 -10.75 3.75
CA THR A 130 -6.33 -11.42 5.01
C THR A 130 -7.03 -10.46 5.96
N PHE A 131 -8.25 -10.80 6.36
CA PHE A 131 -8.91 -10.14 7.48
C PHE A 131 -8.61 -10.93 8.73
N TYR A 132 -8.02 -10.28 9.74
CA TYR A 132 -7.57 -10.94 10.96
C TYR A 132 -8.06 -10.22 12.21
N GLY A 133 -8.54 -11.01 13.17
CA GLY A 133 -8.88 -10.56 14.51
C GLY A 133 -10.19 -9.79 14.61
N TYR A 134 -10.33 -8.98 15.67
CA TYR A 134 -11.59 -8.30 15.98
C TYR A 134 -12.02 -7.34 14.87
N ARG A 135 -13.15 -7.65 14.22
CA ARG A 135 -13.76 -6.82 13.17
C ARG A 135 -15.26 -7.02 13.16
N THR A 136 -16.02 -5.96 13.41
CA THR A 136 -17.50 -5.97 13.45
C THR A 136 -18.14 -5.14 12.33
N THR A 137 -17.32 -4.54 11.48
CA THR A 137 -17.73 -3.74 10.33
C THR A 137 -17.35 -4.46 9.05
N ALA A 138 -18.26 -4.47 8.07
CA ALA A 138 -17.96 -5.00 6.75
C ALA A 138 -16.76 -4.23 6.15
N PRO A 139 -15.74 -4.93 5.61
CA PRO A 139 -14.68 -4.28 4.85
C PRO A 139 -15.23 -3.74 3.53
N ASP A 140 -14.41 -2.92 2.87
CA ASP A 140 -14.59 -2.61 1.45
C ASP A 140 -14.54 -3.89 0.61
N ASP A 141 -15.19 -3.83 -0.56
CA ASP A 141 -15.19 -4.92 -1.53
C ASP A 141 -13.78 -5.33 -1.92
N VAL A 142 -13.56 -6.64 -2.04
CA VAL A 142 -12.30 -7.23 -2.49
C VAL A 142 -12.47 -7.69 -3.92
N TYR A 143 -11.54 -7.37 -4.78
CA TYR A 143 -11.60 -7.76 -6.18
C TYR A 143 -10.46 -8.72 -6.50
N VAL A 144 -10.78 -9.79 -7.21
CA VAL A 144 -9.86 -10.84 -7.62
C VAL A 144 -9.70 -10.76 -9.13
N ASN A 145 -8.51 -10.39 -9.60
CA ASN A 145 -8.23 -10.13 -11.01
C ASN A 145 -7.84 -11.39 -11.80
N THR A 146 -8.33 -12.55 -11.39
CA THR A 146 -8.08 -13.85 -12.01
C THR A 146 -9.38 -14.61 -12.15
N ASN A 147 -9.44 -15.53 -13.11
CA ASN A 147 -10.61 -16.35 -13.37
C ASN A 147 -10.80 -17.51 -12.37
N GLU A 148 -9.89 -17.64 -11.41
CA GLU A 148 -9.91 -18.63 -10.35
C GLU A 148 -9.63 -17.94 -9.02
N MET A 149 -10.41 -18.26 -8.00
CA MET A 149 -10.22 -17.75 -6.66
C MET A 149 -10.55 -18.80 -5.60
N TRP A 150 -10.05 -18.55 -4.40
CA TRP A 150 -10.45 -19.27 -3.20
C TRP A 150 -10.75 -18.31 -2.05
N PHE A 151 -11.69 -18.70 -1.19
CA PHE A 151 -12.12 -17.97 -0.01
C PHE A 151 -12.10 -18.92 1.17
N ALA A 152 -11.28 -18.66 2.18
CA ALA A 152 -11.15 -19.50 3.37
C ALA A 152 -11.54 -18.75 4.64
N THR A 153 -12.37 -19.38 5.47
CA THR A 153 -12.78 -18.91 6.79
C THR A 153 -12.18 -19.80 7.85
N ILE A 154 -11.47 -19.21 8.81
CA ILE A 154 -10.61 -19.96 9.70
C ILE A 154 -10.79 -19.46 11.13
N GLY A 155 -11.24 -20.36 12.01
CA GLY A 155 -11.45 -20.08 13.42
C GLY A 155 -10.16 -20.20 14.23
N ALA A 156 -9.99 -19.36 15.24
CA ALA A 156 -8.83 -19.37 16.11
C ALA A 156 -8.72 -20.66 16.94
N ILE A 157 -7.50 -20.94 17.41
CA ILE A 157 -7.16 -22.15 18.16
C ILE A 157 -7.86 -22.21 19.54
N LYS A 158 -7.94 -21.07 20.25
CA LYS A 158 -8.37 -21.04 21.66
C LYS A 158 -9.82 -20.58 21.84
N SER A 159 -10.23 -19.58 21.09
CA SER A 159 -11.55 -18.97 21.20
C SER A 159 -11.88 -18.36 19.85
N SER A 160 -13.02 -18.74 19.29
CA SER A 160 -13.48 -18.32 17.97
C SER A 160 -14.89 -17.76 18.11
N ARG A 161 -15.21 -16.73 17.33
CA ARG A 161 -16.57 -16.27 17.10
C ARG A 161 -16.64 -15.63 15.71
N LEU A 162 -17.22 -16.38 14.78
CA LEU A 162 -17.33 -16.03 13.37
C LEU A 162 -18.80 -15.85 12.99
N GLN A 163 -19.09 -14.82 12.20
CA GLN A 163 -20.35 -14.67 11.49
C GLN A 163 -20.08 -13.85 10.23
N MET A 164 -20.60 -14.29 9.10
CA MET A 164 -20.46 -13.52 7.86
C MET A 164 -21.58 -13.84 6.88
N VAL A 165 -21.87 -12.85 6.05
CA VAL A 165 -22.63 -13.03 4.81
C VAL A 165 -21.84 -12.33 3.73
N VAL A 166 -21.37 -13.11 2.77
CA VAL A 166 -20.55 -12.66 1.65
C VAL A 166 -21.24 -13.06 0.36
N GLU A 167 -21.24 -12.14 -0.60
CA GLU A 167 -21.72 -12.38 -1.95
C GLU A 167 -20.56 -12.15 -2.91
N ILE A 168 -20.31 -13.14 -3.78
CA ILE A 168 -19.19 -13.12 -4.73
C ILE A 168 -19.77 -13.07 -6.13
N PHE A 169 -19.52 -12.00 -6.86
CA PHE A 169 -19.95 -11.81 -8.25
C PHE A 169 -18.83 -12.16 -9.21
N SER A 170 -19.16 -12.78 -10.34
CA SER A 170 -18.25 -12.89 -11.48
C SER A 170 -18.45 -11.70 -12.42
N ASN A 171 -17.40 -10.93 -12.66
CA ASN A 171 -17.42 -9.68 -13.45
C ASN A 171 -16.35 -9.70 -14.54
N ASP A 172 -16.59 -8.99 -15.65
CA ASP A 172 -15.60 -8.79 -16.71
C ASP A 172 -14.39 -7.98 -16.20
N LEU A 173 -13.17 -8.54 -16.30
CA LEU A 173 -11.92 -7.87 -15.89
C LEU A 173 -11.63 -6.63 -16.72
N SER A 174 -12.18 -6.53 -17.93
CA SER A 174 -12.03 -5.35 -18.78
C SER A 174 -12.64 -4.09 -18.14
N THR A 175 -13.59 -4.27 -17.22
CA THR A 175 -14.28 -3.18 -16.52
C THR A 175 -13.61 -2.76 -15.22
N VAL A 176 -12.53 -3.45 -14.80
CA VAL A 176 -11.87 -3.27 -13.52
C VAL A 176 -10.42 -2.81 -13.70
N PHE A 177 -9.93 -1.99 -12.77
CA PHE A 177 -8.55 -1.54 -12.66
C PHE A 177 -7.93 -2.03 -11.35
N PRO A 178 -6.87 -2.86 -11.39
CA PRO A 178 -6.24 -3.36 -10.18
C PRO A 178 -5.34 -2.30 -9.55
N CYS A 179 -5.58 -1.98 -8.27
CA CYS A 179 -4.61 -1.23 -7.50
C CYS A 179 -3.48 -2.20 -7.11
N SER A 180 -2.24 -1.87 -7.44
CA SER A 180 -1.09 -2.76 -7.23
C SER A 180 -0.60 -2.78 -5.79
N ARG A 181 -0.77 -1.67 -5.04
CA ARG A 181 -0.32 -1.58 -3.63
C ARG A 181 -1.44 -1.72 -2.61
N SER A 182 -2.70 -1.67 -3.04
CA SER A 182 -3.84 -2.04 -2.21
C SER A 182 -4.45 -3.33 -2.73
N ASN A 183 -4.86 -4.22 -1.84
CA ASN A 183 -5.51 -5.49 -2.20
C ASN A 183 -6.97 -5.26 -2.61
N ARG A 184 -7.18 -4.28 -3.49
CA ARG A 184 -8.45 -3.74 -3.94
C ARG A 184 -8.32 -3.47 -5.44
N ASN A 185 -9.40 -3.65 -6.17
CA ASN A 185 -9.52 -3.09 -7.50
C ASN A 185 -10.64 -2.05 -7.51
N VAL A 186 -10.60 -1.15 -8.47
CA VAL A 186 -11.61 -0.12 -8.66
C VAL A 186 -12.23 -0.27 -10.03
N SER A 187 -13.39 0.34 -10.26
CA SER A 187 -13.97 0.36 -11.61
C SER A 187 -13.04 1.11 -12.56
N ARG A 188 -12.88 0.66 -13.81
CA ARG A 188 -12.16 1.46 -14.81
C ARG A 188 -12.82 2.81 -15.08
N ALA A 189 -14.11 2.97 -14.76
CA ALA A 189 -14.81 4.23 -14.92
C ALA A 189 -14.36 5.32 -13.93
N VAL A 190 -13.68 4.94 -12.85
CA VAL A 190 -13.16 5.88 -11.84
C VAL A 190 -11.64 6.11 -11.97
N VAL A 191 -11.00 5.50 -12.97
CA VAL A 191 -9.59 5.76 -13.29
C VAL A 191 -9.50 7.10 -14.02
N CYS A 192 -8.63 7.98 -13.56
CA CYS A 192 -8.44 9.33 -14.12
C CYS A 192 -9.66 10.23 -13.95
N ASP A 193 -10.41 10.07 -12.86
CA ASP A 193 -11.60 10.88 -12.58
C ASP A 193 -11.29 12.10 -11.67
N GLY A 194 -10.03 12.27 -11.27
CA GLY A 194 -9.56 13.30 -10.35
C GLY A 194 -9.83 12.98 -8.88
N LEU A 195 -10.30 11.76 -8.57
CA LEU A 195 -10.57 11.27 -7.23
C LEU A 195 -9.84 9.96 -7.01
N TYR A 196 -8.84 9.92 -6.14
CA TYR A 196 -8.14 8.66 -5.90
C TYR A 196 -8.93 7.69 -5.03
N GLN A 197 -9.09 6.47 -5.50
CA GLN A 197 -9.64 5.36 -4.74
C GLN A 197 -8.57 4.31 -4.41
N CYS A 198 -7.53 4.18 -5.24
CA CYS A 198 -6.35 3.36 -4.95
C CYS A 198 -5.42 4.01 -3.91
N ASP A 199 -4.67 3.17 -3.20
CA ASP A 199 -3.57 3.65 -2.36
C ASP A 199 -2.51 4.29 -3.24
N ARG A 200 -1.90 5.38 -2.76
CA ARG A 200 -0.95 6.20 -3.53
C ARG A 200 -1.48 6.64 -4.89
N TYR A 201 -2.80 6.77 -5.03
CA TYR A 201 -3.43 7.41 -6.18
C TYR A 201 -3.14 6.70 -7.50
N GLU A 202 -2.85 5.40 -7.47
CA GLU A 202 -2.43 4.65 -8.67
C GLU A 202 -3.41 4.71 -9.83
N ASP A 203 -4.70 4.80 -9.53
CA ASP A 203 -5.78 5.02 -10.49
C ASP A 203 -5.69 6.37 -11.20
N GLU A 204 -5.08 7.37 -10.57
CA GLU A 204 -4.86 8.70 -11.12
C GLU A 204 -3.45 8.87 -11.73
N LEU A 205 -2.56 7.91 -11.51
CA LEU A 205 -1.18 7.94 -12.03
C LEU A 205 -1.03 7.28 -13.41
N VAL A 206 -1.98 6.41 -13.79
CA VAL A 206 -1.95 5.74 -15.11
C VAL A 206 -2.45 6.65 -16.24
N CYS A 207 -2.96 7.83 -15.90
CA CYS A 207 -3.47 8.81 -16.84
C CYS A 207 -2.36 9.33 -17.75
N ASP A 208 -2.65 9.44 -19.05
CA ASP A 208 -1.76 10.10 -20.03
C ASP A 208 -1.69 11.60 -19.73
N ASN A 209 -0.82 11.96 -18.80
CA ASN A 209 -0.49 13.34 -18.51
C ASN A 209 0.55 13.80 -19.53
N SER A 210 0.12 14.53 -20.57
CA SER A 210 1.07 15.23 -21.44
C SER A 210 1.84 16.25 -20.59
N ALA A 211 3.17 16.27 -20.69
CA ALA A 211 3.98 17.28 -20.01
C ALA A 211 4.15 18.51 -20.91
N PRO A 212 3.54 19.67 -20.59
CA PRO A 212 3.82 20.91 -21.31
C PRO A 212 5.31 21.25 -21.26
N PHE A 213 5.85 21.64 -22.41
CA PHE A 213 7.21 22.10 -22.52
C PHE A 213 7.27 23.61 -22.30
N LEU A 214 8.02 24.06 -21.30
CA LEU A 214 8.24 25.47 -20.99
C LEU A 214 9.61 25.91 -21.53
N GLN A 215 9.63 26.98 -22.31
CA GLN A 215 10.88 27.65 -22.69
C GLN A 215 11.45 28.46 -21.52
N GLU A 216 12.74 28.80 -21.59
CA GLU A 216 13.38 29.65 -20.59
C GLU A 216 12.63 30.97 -20.43
N GLY A 217 12.26 31.32 -19.20
CA GLY A 217 11.52 32.53 -18.87
C GLY A 217 10.01 32.44 -19.09
N GLU A 218 9.48 31.32 -19.62
CA GLU A 218 8.03 31.06 -19.60
C GLU A 218 7.58 30.56 -18.24
N SER A 219 6.33 30.87 -17.91
CA SER A 219 5.67 30.36 -16.71
C SER A 219 4.41 29.55 -17.00
N HIS A 220 4.08 28.67 -16.08
CA HIS A 220 2.86 27.87 -16.05
C HIS A 220 2.10 28.15 -14.77
N PHE A 221 0.79 28.38 -14.89
CA PHE A 221 -0.07 28.68 -13.75
C PHE A 221 -0.91 27.47 -13.38
N ILE A 222 -0.88 27.12 -12.10
CA ILE A 222 -1.77 26.13 -11.51
C ILE A 222 -2.62 26.85 -10.48
N SER A 223 -3.91 26.99 -10.78
CA SER A 223 -4.90 27.61 -9.89
C SER A 223 -5.95 26.59 -9.49
N LEU A 224 -6.03 26.33 -8.19
CA LEU A 224 -7.05 25.48 -7.60
C LEU A 224 -7.99 26.36 -6.75
N PRO A 225 -9.22 26.65 -7.21
CA PRO A 225 -10.20 27.32 -6.37
C PRO A 225 -10.51 26.44 -5.15
N THR A 226 -11.13 27.03 -4.11
CA THR A 226 -11.45 26.26 -2.90
C THR A 226 -12.26 25.00 -3.24
N THR A 227 -11.60 23.85 -3.12
CA THR A 227 -12.22 22.53 -3.28
C THR A 227 -12.39 21.92 -1.89
N THR A 228 -13.51 21.23 -1.68
CA THR A 228 -13.76 20.44 -0.45
C THR A 228 -13.90 18.95 -0.74
N THR A 229 -13.48 18.57 -1.94
CA THR A 229 -13.62 17.23 -2.46
C THR A 229 -12.63 16.30 -1.78
N THR A 230 -13.14 15.34 -1.00
CA THR A 230 -12.33 14.30 -0.39
C THR A 230 -11.69 13.44 -1.47
N ARG A 231 -10.50 12.91 -1.18
CA ARG A 231 -9.74 12.08 -2.11
C ARG A 231 -9.42 12.76 -3.44
N PHE A 232 -9.42 14.09 -3.48
CA PHE A 232 -9.03 14.82 -4.67
C PHE A 232 -7.59 14.51 -5.08
N TYR A 233 -7.35 14.39 -6.38
CA TYR A 233 -6.01 14.31 -6.97
C TYR A 233 -5.96 15.19 -8.22
N ASP A 234 -4.95 16.05 -8.29
CA ASP A 234 -4.64 16.84 -9.49
C ASP A 234 -3.14 16.90 -9.66
N GLY A 235 -2.65 16.19 -10.69
CA GLY A 235 -1.25 16.02 -11.01
C GLY A 235 -0.89 16.72 -12.32
N THR A 236 0.17 17.53 -12.30
CA THR A 236 0.71 18.22 -13.47
C THR A 236 2.17 17.81 -13.67
N LEU A 237 2.50 17.36 -14.88
CA LEU A 237 3.88 17.12 -15.32
C LEU A 237 4.37 18.34 -16.10
N LEU A 238 5.62 18.76 -15.92
CA LEU A 238 6.24 19.85 -16.68
C LEU A 238 7.63 19.47 -17.15
N GLN A 239 7.97 19.92 -18.35
CA GLN A 239 9.29 19.71 -18.97
C GLN A 239 9.89 21.01 -19.47
N THR A 240 11.22 21.08 -19.51
CA THR A 240 11.96 22.21 -20.07
C THR A 240 13.28 21.74 -20.70
N ASN A 241 14.11 22.67 -21.17
CA ASN A 241 15.43 22.39 -21.72
C ASN A 241 16.33 21.69 -20.69
N ALA A 242 17.23 20.81 -21.14
CA ALA A 242 18.15 20.07 -20.27
C ALA A 242 19.10 20.95 -19.42
N THR A 243 19.30 22.21 -19.81
CA THR A 243 20.08 23.21 -19.07
C THR A 243 19.26 23.98 -18.05
N ASN A 244 17.94 23.80 -18.04
CA ASN A 244 16.99 24.55 -17.24
C ASN A 244 16.37 23.68 -16.15
N GLY A 245 15.82 24.33 -15.15
CA GLY A 245 14.98 23.73 -14.12
C GLY A 245 13.83 24.67 -13.79
N PHE A 246 13.23 24.48 -12.63
CA PHE A 246 12.00 25.17 -12.29
C PHE A 246 12.09 25.94 -10.98
N GLN A 247 11.41 27.07 -10.93
CA GLN A 247 11.10 27.80 -9.70
C GLN A 247 9.58 27.78 -9.51
N VAL A 248 9.13 27.19 -8.41
CA VAL A 248 7.73 27.08 -8.03
C VAL A 248 7.43 28.16 -7.00
N VAL A 249 6.63 29.14 -7.39
CA VAL A 249 6.26 30.30 -6.58
C VAL A 249 4.81 30.15 -6.13
N PHE A 250 4.59 30.10 -4.83
CA PHE A 250 3.25 30.04 -4.25
C PHE A 250 2.72 31.46 -4.01
N GLN A 251 1.74 31.89 -4.81
CA GLN A 251 1.06 33.16 -4.57
C GLN A 251 0.08 33.04 -3.42
N SER A 252 -0.63 31.91 -3.34
CA SER A 252 -1.54 31.58 -2.25
C SER A 252 -1.51 30.08 -1.97
N LEU A 253 -1.60 29.70 -0.68
CA LEU A 253 -1.78 28.31 -0.27
C LEU A 253 -2.65 28.24 0.98
N ASN A 254 -3.70 27.42 0.90
CA ASN A 254 -4.58 27.11 2.01
C ASN A 254 -4.90 25.60 2.01
N LEU A 255 -4.22 24.87 2.89
CA LEU A 255 -4.50 23.49 3.25
C LEU A 255 -5.16 23.52 4.62
N TYR A 256 -6.42 23.09 4.74
CA TYR A 256 -7.14 23.25 6.00
C TYR A 256 -7.02 22.01 6.90
N TYR A 257 -7.06 20.81 6.33
CA TYR A 257 -7.02 19.57 7.12
C TYR A 257 -5.61 19.00 7.21
N ALA A 258 -5.39 18.16 8.22
CA ALA A 258 -4.08 17.62 8.54
C ALA A 258 -3.47 16.76 7.41
N ASP A 259 -4.35 16.06 6.69
CA ASP A 259 -3.97 15.09 5.65
C ASP A 259 -4.06 15.69 4.23
N ASP A 260 -4.49 16.95 4.09
CA ASP A 260 -4.39 17.67 2.83
C ASP A 260 -2.92 17.96 2.52
N LYS A 261 -2.50 17.77 1.27
CA LYS A 261 -1.10 17.97 0.91
C LYS A 261 -0.85 18.39 -0.53
N ILE A 262 0.34 18.93 -0.73
CA ILE A 262 0.96 19.20 -2.02
C ILE A 262 2.30 18.47 -2.06
N GLU A 263 2.55 17.76 -3.15
CA GLU A 263 3.81 17.07 -3.39
C GLU A 263 4.46 17.63 -4.67
N ILE A 264 5.77 17.83 -4.63
CA ILE A 264 6.57 18.27 -5.77
C ILE A 264 7.73 17.29 -5.91
N GLY A 265 8.01 16.82 -7.12
CA GLY A 265 9.15 15.93 -7.37
C GLY A 265 9.78 16.11 -8.75
N THR A 266 10.86 15.37 -8.98
CA THR A 266 11.64 15.38 -10.22
C THR A 266 11.23 14.26 -11.18
N GLY A 267 11.52 14.43 -12.46
CA GLY A 267 11.26 13.40 -13.47
C GLY A 267 9.80 13.40 -13.93
N ASN A 268 9.41 12.33 -14.62
CA ASN A 268 8.09 12.19 -15.24
C ASN A 268 7.17 11.16 -14.55
N ASP A 269 7.55 10.65 -13.37
CA ASP A 269 6.81 9.60 -12.66
C ASP A 269 6.43 10.05 -11.24
N PRO A 270 5.19 10.54 -11.03
CA PRO A 270 4.72 10.93 -9.69
C PRO A 270 4.54 9.73 -8.74
N SER A 271 4.62 8.48 -9.23
CA SER A 271 4.59 7.28 -8.38
C SER A 271 5.93 7.02 -7.66
N ASP A 272 7.02 7.62 -8.16
CA ASP A 272 8.33 7.51 -7.55
C ASP A 272 8.47 8.41 -6.34
N ILE A 273 8.16 7.86 -5.17
CA ILE A 273 8.29 8.57 -3.89
C ILE A 273 9.73 9.01 -3.57
N GLN A 274 10.75 8.40 -4.19
CA GLN A 274 12.14 8.82 -4.01
C GLN A 274 12.47 10.09 -4.80
N SER A 275 11.66 10.42 -5.82
CA SER A 275 11.78 11.65 -6.60
C SER A 275 11.15 12.87 -5.92
N VAL A 276 10.44 12.67 -4.81
CA VAL A 276 9.78 13.74 -4.05
C VAL A 276 10.83 14.68 -3.48
N ILE A 277 10.77 15.93 -3.94
CA ILE A 277 11.58 17.03 -3.45
C ILE A 277 10.99 17.51 -2.13
N THR A 278 9.73 17.91 -2.12
CA THR A 278 9.09 18.44 -0.92
C THR A 278 7.62 18.06 -0.84
N THR A 279 7.13 18.01 0.39
CA THR A 279 5.72 17.78 0.70
C THR A 279 5.25 18.86 1.66
N PHE A 280 4.27 19.66 1.23
CA PHE A 280 3.53 20.54 2.12
C PHE A 280 2.31 19.78 2.60
N TYR A 281 2.18 19.61 3.90
CA TYR A 281 1.03 18.95 4.51
C TYR A 281 0.64 19.64 5.82
N GLY A 282 -0.55 19.33 6.32
CA GLY A 282 -1.07 19.91 7.55
C GLY A 282 -1.75 21.25 7.34
N HIS A 283 -2.40 21.74 8.40
CA HIS A 283 -3.09 23.03 8.37
C HIS A 283 -2.11 24.17 8.08
N ARG A 284 -2.23 24.78 6.90
CA ARG A 284 -1.33 25.82 6.39
C ARG A 284 -2.15 26.85 5.61
N THR A 285 -2.13 28.10 6.06
CA THR A 285 -2.88 29.22 5.45
C THR A 285 -1.95 30.31 4.89
N THR A 286 -0.65 30.04 4.85
CA THR A 286 0.39 30.95 4.37
C THR A 286 1.18 30.26 3.28
N ALA A 287 1.49 31.01 2.22
CA ALA A 287 2.36 30.54 1.15
C ALA A 287 3.73 30.13 1.73
N PRO A 288 4.27 28.97 1.35
CA PRO A 288 5.66 28.60 1.64
C PRO A 288 6.63 29.49 0.86
N ASP A 289 7.91 29.39 1.22
CA ASP A 289 9.00 29.89 0.39
C ASP A 289 9.03 29.14 -0.95
N ASP A 290 9.65 29.78 -1.95
CA ASP A 290 9.81 29.23 -3.30
C ASP A 290 10.54 27.88 -3.28
N VAL A 291 10.08 26.97 -4.14
CA VAL A 291 10.71 25.66 -4.30
C VAL A 291 11.42 25.62 -5.64
N TYR A 292 12.71 25.33 -5.63
CA TYR A 292 13.50 25.21 -6.84
C TYR A 292 13.78 23.76 -7.18
N VAL A 293 13.57 23.37 -8.44
CA VAL A 293 13.74 22.01 -8.96
C VAL A 293 14.91 22.01 -9.95
N ASN A 294 16.01 21.33 -9.58
CA ASN A 294 17.26 21.30 -10.35
C ASN A 294 17.30 20.17 -11.39
N THR A 295 16.18 19.97 -12.09
CA THR A 295 16.03 18.99 -13.17
C THR A 295 15.14 19.60 -14.25
N ASN A 296 15.31 19.16 -15.49
CA ASN A 296 14.52 19.64 -16.62
C ASN A 296 13.13 18.99 -16.73
N GLU A 297 12.80 18.10 -15.80
CA GLU A 297 11.53 17.40 -15.69
C GLU A 297 11.07 17.49 -14.23
N MET A 298 9.80 17.84 -14.03
CA MET A 298 9.19 17.89 -12.71
C MET A 298 7.73 17.45 -12.74
N TRP A 299 7.23 17.10 -11.57
CA TRP A 299 5.81 16.87 -11.33
C TRP A 299 5.35 17.62 -10.09
N PHE A 300 4.08 18.03 -10.12
CA PHE A 300 3.39 18.74 -9.05
C PHE A 300 2.05 18.04 -8.82
N ALA A 301 1.70 17.74 -7.57
CA ALA A 301 0.43 17.09 -7.24
C ALA A 301 -0.25 17.80 -6.06
N ALA A 302 -1.54 18.12 -6.21
CA ALA A 302 -2.42 18.55 -5.13
C ALA A 302 -3.34 17.39 -4.73
N ILE A 303 -3.32 17.04 -3.44
CA ILE A 303 -3.90 15.80 -2.93
C ILE A 303 -4.79 16.11 -1.72
N GLY A 304 -6.09 15.83 -1.86
CA GLY A 304 -7.07 16.00 -0.79
C GLY A 304 -7.14 14.81 0.15
N ALA A 305 -7.38 15.08 1.42
CA ALA A 305 -7.52 14.05 2.44
C ALA A 305 -8.71 13.09 2.21
N ILE A 306 -8.63 11.91 2.81
CA ILE A 306 -9.64 10.84 2.66
C ILE A 306 -10.98 11.20 3.30
N GLN A 307 -10.97 11.78 4.51
CA GLN A 307 -12.21 11.99 5.29
C GLN A 307 -12.77 13.40 5.17
N SER A 308 -11.92 14.40 5.03
CA SER A 308 -12.30 15.81 4.99
C SER A 308 -11.19 16.58 4.32
N ALA A 309 -11.47 17.17 3.17
CA ALA A 309 -10.51 17.93 2.41
C ALA A 309 -10.95 19.38 2.28
N ARG A 310 -10.01 20.32 2.31
CA ARG A 310 -10.23 21.70 1.88
C ARG A 310 -8.92 22.32 1.44
N LEU A 311 -8.76 22.44 0.13
CA LEU A 311 -7.56 22.94 -0.54
C LEU A 311 -7.90 24.17 -1.38
N GLN A 312 -6.97 25.11 -1.41
CA GLN A 312 -6.95 26.23 -2.34
C GLN A 312 -5.48 26.62 -2.57
N MET A 313 -5.11 26.86 -3.81
CA MET A 313 -3.77 27.31 -4.14
C MET A 313 -3.76 28.12 -5.43
N ASP A 314 -2.82 29.05 -5.51
CA ASP A 314 -2.41 29.70 -6.74
C ASP A 314 -0.88 29.61 -6.81
N VAL A 315 -0.40 28.91 -7.83
CA VAL A 315 1.02 28.59 -8.02
C VAL A 315 1.43 29.01 -9.42
N GLU A 316 2.58 29.67 -9.51
CA GLU A 316 3.22 30.00 -10.77
C GLU A 316 4.59 29.31 -10.84
N ILE A 317 4.81 28.58 -11.92
CA ILE A 317 6.02 27.78 -12.12
C ILE A 317 6.79 28.35 -13.29
N PHE A 318 8.02 28.82 -13.04
CA PHE A 318 8.91 29.40 -14.05
C PHE A 318 9.95 28.38 -14.49
N SER A 319 10.28 28.34 -15.78
CA SER A 319 11.51 27.70 -16.26
C SER A 319 12.68 28.68 -16.21
N ASN A 320 13.76 28.30 -15.51
CA ASN A 320 14.97 29.10 -15.31
C ASN A 320 16.22 28.31 -15.65
N ASP A 321 17.29 28.99 -16.09
CA ASP A 321 18.60 28.37 -16.28
C ASP A 321 19.16 27.80 -14.96
N LEU A 322 19.55 26.52 -14.95
CA LEU A 322 20.15 25.85 -13.78
C LEU A 322 21.47 26.48 -13.34
N SER A 323 22.14 27.20 -14.24
CA SER A 323 23.32 27.99 -13.89
C SER A 323 23.02 29.11 -12.89
N THR A 324 21.76 29.47 -12.68
CA THR A 324 21.33 30.46 -11.70
C THR A 324 20.89 29.84 -10.38
N VAL A 325 20.91 28.51 -10.23
CA VAL A 325 20.43 27.78 -9.05
C VAL A 325 21.59 27.12 -8.30
N PHE A 326 21.51 27.10 -6.96
CA PHE A 326 22.40 26.40 -6.05
C PHE A 326 21.64 25.29 -5.34
N ALA A 327 22.10 24.05 -5.50
CA ALA A 327 21.47 22.90 -4.87
C ALA A 327 22.00 22.72 -3.45
N CYS A 328 21.12 22.77 -2.45
CA CYS A 328 21.48 22.35 -1.11
C CYS A 328 21.65 20.82 -1.15
N SER A 329 22.78 20.32 -0.68
CA SER A 329 23.17 18.91 -0.83
C SER A 329 22.49 17.97 0.17
N LYS A 330 21.84 18.51 1.22
CA LYS A 330 21.16 17.73 2.27
C LYS A 330 19.68 18.02 2.46
N SER A 331 19.20 19.14 1.94
CA SER A 331 17.79 19.39 1.77
C SER A 331 17.45 19.16 0.31
N ASN A 332 16.26 18.64 0.04
CA ASN A 332 15.69 18.68 -1.31
C ASN A 332 15.17 20.10 -1.59
N ILE A 333 15.98 21.12 -1.33
CA ILE A 333 15.67 22.51 -1.55
C ILE A 333 16.83 23.03 -2.38
N ASN A 334 16.52 23.70 -3.48
CA ASN A 334 17.52 24.49 -4.17
C ASN A 334 17.20 25.96 -3.92
N VAL A 335 18.20 26.83 -3.98
CA VAL A 335 18.05 28.27 -3.76
C VAL A 335 18.65 29.01 -4.95
N SER A 336 18.30 30.28 -5.12
CA SER A 336 18.96 31.12 -6.13
C SER A 336 20.47 31.22 -5.85
N ARG A 337 21.32 31.21 -6.88
CA ARG A 337 22.75 31.52 -6.71
C ARG A 337 22.99 32.94 -6.21
N ALA A 338 22.03 33.84 -6.37
CA ALA A 338 22.15 35.20 -5.86
C ALA A 338 22.17 35.27 -4.32
N VAL A 339 21.62 34.24 -3.65
CA VAL A 339 21.58 34.18 -2.18
C VAL A 339 22.74 33.38 -1.58
N VAL A 340 23.55 32.72 -2.41
CA VAL A 340 24.79 32.08 -1.96
C VAL A 340 25.78 33.16 -1.52
N CYS A 341 26.27 33.08 -0.29
CA CYS A 341 27.18 34.07 0.31
C CYS A 341 26.55 35.43 0.60
N ASP A 342 25.23 35.52 0.78
CA ASP A 342 24.56 36.78 1.13
C ASP A 342 24.61 37.06 2.65
N GLY A 343 25.08 36.08 3.44
CA GLY A 343 25.20 36.17 4.89
C GLY A 343 23.92 35.77 5.65
N LEU A 344 22.87 35.34 4.94
CA LEU A 344 21.62 34.80 5.46
C LEU A 344 21.47 33.36 4.97
N TYR A 345 21.57 32.39 5.87
CA TYR A 345 21.44 31.00 5.47
C TYR A 345 20.01 30.64 5.10
N GLN A 346 19.85 30.02 3.94
CA GLN A 346 18.62 29.41 3.44
C GLN A 346 18.78 27.90 3.23
N CYS A 347 20.00 27.39 2.99
CA CYS A 347 20.26 25.96 2.96
C CYS A 347 20.39 25.36 4.37
N ASP A 348 19.96 24.10 4.51
CA ASP A 348 20.24 23.31 5.70
C ASP A 348 21.74 23.28 5.99
N ARG A 349 22.10 23.47 7.27
CA ARG A 349 23.50 23.52 7.74
C ARG A 349 24.34 24.60 7.05
N TYR A 350 23.73 25.68 6.59
CA TYR A 350 24.46 26.84 6.05
C TYR A 350 25.25 26.49 4.77
N GLU A 351 24.82 25.48 4.00
CA GLU A 351 25.59 24.97 2.85
C GLU A 351 25.81 25.99 1.73
N ASP A 352 24.90 26.96 1.60
CA ASP A 352 25.00 28.17 0.78
C ASP A 352 26.07 29.16 1.27
N GLU A 353 26.38 29.16 2.57
CA GLU A 353 27.37 30.05 3.19
C GLU A 353 28.77 29.42 3.34
N VAL A 354 28.88 28.10 3.13
CA VAL A 354 30.16 27.38 3.20
C VAL A 354 31.15 27.72 2.06
N PRO A 355 30.73 27.86 0.78
CA PRO A 355 31.63 28.11 -0.35
C PRO A 355 32.40 29.43 -0.27
N CYS A 356 31.92 30.37 0.55
CA CYS A 356 32.35 31.76 0.60
C CYS A 356 33.72 31.98 1.26
N GLY A 357 34.32 30.92 1.83
CA GLY A 357 35.65 30.97 2.42
C GLY A 357 35.73 31.82 3.69
N LYS A 358 35.82 31.18 4.85
CA LYS A 358 36.14 31.88 6.10
C LYS A 358 37.55 32.48 6.03
N SER A 359 37.68 33.80 5.85
CA SER A 359 38.91 34.47 6.26
C SER A 359 38.90 34.60 7.79
N LYS A 360 39.70 33.77 8.46
CA LYS A 360 40.01 33.96 9.89
C LYS A 360 40.95 35.16 10.03
N GLU A 361 40.40 36.33 10.34
CA GLU A 361 41.18 37.35 11.06
C GLU A 361 40.48 37.69 12.38
N LYS A 362 41.00 37.07 13.44
CA LYS A 362 40.87 37.46 14.84
C LYS A 362 39.47 37.92 15.30
N GLY A 363 38.58 36.94 15.53
CA GLY A 363 37.61 37.00 16.62
C GLY A 363 36.34 37.85 16.44
N TYR A 364 36.12 38.49 15.28
CA TYR A 364 34.83 39.13 14.97
C TYR A 364 34.44 38.89 13.51
N TRP A 365 33.16 38.59 13.28
CA TRP A 365 32.57 38.41 11.95
C TRP A 365 32.39 39.78 11.29
N VAL A 366 33.03 40.01 10.14
CA VAL A 366 32.80 41.19 9.29
C VAL A 366 32.63 40.71 7.86
N LEU A 367 31.51 41.07 7.24
CA LEU A 367 31.20 40.90 5.82
C LEU A 367 32.20 41.73 4.99
N ARG A 368 32.80 41.14 3.95
CA ARG A 368 33.47 41.92 2.91
C ARG A 368 32.45 42.30 1.84
N SER A 369 32.27 43.60 1.68
CA SER A 369 31.58 44.26 0.55
C SER A 369 32.26 43.99 -0.78
#